data_AF-A0A534DIV1-F1
#
_entry.id   AF-A0A534DIV1-F1
#
_cell.length_a   1.000
_cell.length_b   1.000
_cell.length_c   1.000
_cell.angle_alpha   90.00
_cell.angle_beta   90.00
_cell.angle_gamma   90.00
#
_symmetry.space_group_name_H-M   'P 1'
#
loop_
_entity.id
_entity.type
_entity.pdbx_description
1 polymer ?
#
loop_
_entity_poly.entity_id
_entity_poly.type
_entity_poly.pdbx_seq_one_letter_code
_entity_poly.pdbx_strand_id
1 'polypeptide(L)' 'MSASEGRFGARPAALSEATAVKFEVRHLDFYYGSVQALKDINLTLPDRRITAFIG' A
#
# COMPACT_ATOMS: atom_id res chain seq x y z
N MET A 1 -10.36 24.05 42.95
CA MET A 1 -9.45 22.94 42.66
C MET A 1 -9.85 22.35 41.32
N SER A 2 -9.05 22.63 40.30
CA SER A 2 -9.34 22.30 38.89
C SER A 2 -9.28 20.80 38.62
N ALA A 3 -10.31 20.29 37.97
CA ALA A 3 -10.24 19.02 37.26
C ALA A 3 -9.40 19.22 35.99
N SER A 4 -8.27 18.52 35.90
CA SER A 4 -7.44 18.44 34.71
C SER A 4 -7.93 17.28 33.85
N GLU A 5 -8.83 17.57 32.91
CA GLU A 5 -9.23 16.65 31.85
C GLU A 5 -8.05 16.43 30.90
N GLY A 6 -7.64 15.17 30.78
CA GLY A 6 -6.60 14.74 29.85
C GLY A 6 -7.04 14.98 28.42
N ARG A 7 -6.59 16.09 27.84
CA ARG A 7 -6.62 16.30 26.40
C ARG A 7 -5.56 15.41 25.77
N PHE A 8 -5.91 14.16 25.50
CA PHE A 8 -5.21 13.38 24.48
C PHE A 8 -5.36 14.13 23.17
N GLY A 9 -4.34 14.92 22.85
CA GLY A 9 -4.26 15.71 21.64
C GLY A 9 -4.61 14.82 20.45
N ALA A 10 -5.54 15.31 19.63
CA ALA A 10 -5.93 14.68 18.39
C ALA A 10 -4.68 14.25 17.63
N ARG A 11 -4.52 12.93 17.44
CA ARG A 11 -3.53 12.38 16.51
C ARG A 11 -3.78 13.13 15.20
N PRO A 12 -2.80 13.83 14.62
CA PRO A 12 -3.00 14.42 13.32
C PRO A 12 -3.45 13.27 12.41
N ALA A 13 -4.67 13.39 11.87
CA ALA A 13 -5.17 12.49 10.86
C ALA A 13 -4.05 12.44 9.83
N ALA A 14 -3.40 11.28 9.69
CA ALA A 14 -2.23 11.11 8.85
C ALA A 14 -2.57 11.79 7.53
N LEU A 15 -1.87 12.89 7.25
CA LEU A 15 -1.95 13.57 5.97
C LEU A 15 -1.76 12.46 4.95
N SER A 16 -2.83 12.12 4.27
CA SER A 16 -2.83 11.16 3.18
C SER A 16 -2.04 11.84 2.08
N GLU A 17 -0.71 11.82 2.22
CA GLU A 17 0.19 12.02 1.10
C GLU A 17 -0.21 10.92 0.13
N ALA A 18 -1.04 11.28 -0.85
CA ALA A 18 -1.40 10.44 -1.97
C ALA A 18 -0.09 10.11 -2.65
N THR A 19 0.51 9.01 -2.21
CA THR A 19 1.89 8.73 -2.52
C THR A 19 1.89 8.30 -3.96
N ALA A 20 2.49 9.12 -4.83
CA ALA A 20 2.41 8.95 -6.28
C ALA A 20 2.72 7.50 -6.65
N VAL A 21 1.93 6.92 -7.55
CA VAL A 21 2.19 5.56 -8.02
C VAL A 21 3.57 5.53 -8.67
N LYS A 22 4.45 4.66 -8.16
CA LYS A 22 5.78 4.43 -8.76
C LYS A 22 5.74 3.32 -9.78
N PHE A 23 5.00 2.25 -9.49
CA PHE A 23 4.82 1.15 -10.42
C PHE A 23 3.36 0.73 -10.49
N GLU A 24 2.94 0.39 -11.70
CA GLU A 24 1.62 -0.14 -11.96
C GLU A 24 1.75 -1.34 -12.90
N VAL A 25 1.14 -2.44 -12.49
CA VAL A 25 1.09 -3.69 -13.24
C VAL A 25 -0.38 -3.94 -13.55
N ARG A 26 -0.72 -4.14 -14.82
CA ARG A 26 -2.08 -4.43 -15.25
C ARG A 26 -2.07 -5.68 -16.12
N HIS A 27 -3.03 -6.57 -15.87
CA HIS A 27 -3.25 -7.79 -16.65
C HIS A 27 -1.96 -8.58 -16.92
N LEU A 28 -1.13 -8.77 -15.88
CA LEU A 28 0.11 -9.51 -16.00
C LEU A 28 -0.18 -11.01 -15.99
N ASP A 29 0.00 -11.63 -17.15
CA ASP A 29 0.10 -13.07 -17.32
C ASP A 29 1.56 -13.47 -17.52
N PHE A 30 2.03 -14.44 -16.74
CA PHE A 30 3.42 -14.91 -16.79
C PHE A 30 3.47 -16.43 -16.87
N TYR A 31 4.28 -16.95 -17.80
CA TYR A 31 4.34 -18.37 -18.13
C TYR A 31 5.77 -18.91 -18.03
N TYR A 32 5.92 -20.08 -17.40
CA TYR A 32 7.10 -20.93 -17.51
C TYR A 32 6.84 -22.02 -18.53
N GLY A 33 7.34 -21.81 -19.76
CA GLY A 33 7.05 -22.70 -20.89
C GLY A 33 5.55 -22.71 -21.18
N SER A 34 4.92 -23.89 -21.09
CA SER A 34 3.48 -24.04 -21.27
C SER A 34 2.64 -23.78 -20.00
N VAL A 35 3.28 -23.61 -18.84
CA VAL A 35 2.58 -23.45 -17.56
C VAL A 35 2.42 -21.97 -17.23
N GLN A 36 1.18 -21.53 -17.01
CA GLN A 36 0.90 -20.17 -16.55
C GLN A 36 1.11 -20.06 -15.03
N ALA A 37 2.15 -19.34 -14.62
CA ALA A 37 2.54 -19.16 -13.23
C ALA A 37 1.85 -17.96 -12.57
N LEU A 38 1.65 -16.85 -13.29
CA LEU A 38 0.86 -15.71 -12.84
C LEU A 38 -0.30 -15.52 -13.82
N LYS A 39 -1.51 -15.34 -13.29
CA LYS A 39 -2.75 -15.18 -14.06
C LYS A 39 -3.38 -13.83 -13.73
N ASP A 40 -3.48 -12.96 -14.72
CA ASP A 40 -4.16 -11.67 -14.66
C ASP A 40 -3.83 -10.85 -13.39
N ILE A 41 -2.54 -10.67 -13.12
CA ILE A 41 -2.10 -9.95 -11.92
C ILE A 41 -2.19 -8.45 -12.14
N ASN A 42 -2.85 -7.77 -11.22
CA ASN A 42 -3.02 -6.31 -11.20
C ASN A 42 -2.49 -5.76 -9.87
N LEU A 43 -1.49 -4.87 -9.92
CA LEU A 43 -0.79 -4.37 -8.74
C LEU A 43 -0.46 -2.88 -8.89
N THR A 44 -0.46 -2.16 -7.77
CA THR A 44 -0.05 -0.75 -7.72
C THR A 44 0.89 -0.56 -6.55
N LEU A 45 2.11 -0.13 -6.84
CA LEU A 45 3.14 0.16 -5.84
C LEU A 45 3.29 1.68 -5.72
N PRO A 46 2.89 2.26 -4.57
CA PRO A 46 3.06 3.68 -4.32
C PRO A 46 4.53 4.03 -4.03
N ASP A 47 4.90 5.29 -4.23
CA ASP A 47 6.24 5.77 -3.90
C ASP A 47 6.59 5.58 -2.42
N ARG A 48 7.89 5.47 -2.12
CA ARG A 48 8.45 5.47 -0.77
C ARG A 48 7.77 4.49 0.20
N ARG A 49 7.19 3.41 -0.31
CA ARG A 49 6.52 2.37 0.47
C ARG A 49 7.21 1.05 0.27
N ILE A 50 7.57 0.41 1.37
CA ILE A 50 8.07 -0.96 1.37
C ILE A 50 6.86 -1.88 1.27
N THR A 51 6.84 -2.73 0.24
CA THR A 51 5.80 -3.73 0.01
C THR A 51 6.42 -5.11 0.03
N ALA A 52 5.94 -5.97 0.92
CA ALA A 52 6.32 -7.37 0.94
C ALA A 52 5.35 -8.18 0.05
N PHE A 53 5.90 -9.02 -0.82
CA PHE A 53 5.14 -10.05 -1.51
C PHE A 53 5.29 -11.35 -0.72
N ILE A 54 4.16 -11.93 -0.32
CA ILE A 54 4.13 -13.18 0.44
C ILE A 54 3.33 -14.17 -0.39
N GLY A 55 3.92 -15.34 -0.64
CA GLY A 55 3.33 -16.45 -1.38
C GLY A 55 2.90 -17.56 -0.43
#